data_AF-A0A7Y5STY5-F1
#
_entry.id   AF-A0A7Y5STY5-F1
#
_cell.length_a   1.000
_cell.length_b   1.000
_cell.length_c   1.000
_cell.angle_alpha   90.00
_cell.angle_beta   90.00
_cell.angle_gamma   90.00
#
_symmetry.space_group_name_H-M   'P 1'
#
loop_
_entity.id
_entity.type
_entity.pdbx_description
1 polymer ?
#
loop_
_entity_poly.entity_id
_entity_poly.type
_entity_poly.pdbx_seq_one_letter_code
_entity_poly.pdbx_strand_id
1 'polypeptide(L)'
;MSKLIPLRAFNPFEDDVDRSARRLVRAFGWNRVGDAKAFTRHIRPLAPELHEAFIEFWNTKRVLRDLRVGDFTLGELVDIGLSPIAAFLALDWIVKDPENGPNAVRRLLRRACNPPAEGSFVVSPSWVIPKPKLPEW
;
A
#
# COMPACT_ATOMS: atom_id res chain seq x y z
N MET A 1 4.58 14.69 35.19
CA MET A 1 3.63 13.60 34.84
C MET A 1 3.07 13.87 33.44
N SER A 2 3.71 13.32 32.41
CA SER A 2 3.22 13.46 31.04
C SER A 2 1.98 12.59 30.85
N LYS A 3 0.82 13.21 30.66
CA LYS A 3 -0.41 12.50 30.28
C LYS A 3 -0.15 11.82 28.94
N LEU A 4 -0.08 10.48 28.95
CA LEU A 4 -0.19 9.66 27.74
C LEU A 4 -1.59 9.91 27.19
N ILE A 5 -1.72 10.87 26.27
CA ILE A 5 -2.91 11.02 25.45
C ILE A 5 -3.03 9.69 24.69
N PRO A 6 -4.11 8.92 24.85
CA PRO A 6 -4.30 7.72 24.05
C PRO A 6 -4.27 8.18 22.60
N LEU A 7 -3.27 7.68 21.85
CA LEU A 7 -3.20 7.91 20.42
C LEU A 7 -4.44 7.27 19.83
N ARG A 8 -5.48 8.09 19.56
CA ARG A 8 -6.69 7.67 18.84
C ARG A 8 -6.25 6.80 17.67
N ALA A 9 -6.92 5.67 17.44
CA ALA A 9 -6.63 4.80 16.30
C ALA A 9 -6.50 5.64 15.01
N PHE A 10 -5.56 5.28 14.15
CA PHE A 10 -5.42 5.98 12.88
C PHE A 10 -6.56 5.61 11.96
N ASN A 11 -7.24 6.62 11.45
CA ASN A 11 -8.25 6.48 10.41
C ASN A 11 -7.94 7.53 9.32
N PRO A 12 -7.28 7.12 8.21
CA PRO A 12 -6.89 8.04 7.14
C PRO A 12 -8.09 8.57 6.33
N PHE A 13 -9.27 7.96 6.52
CA PHE A 13 -10.49 8.28 5.77
C PHE A 13 -11.30 9.39 6.44
N GLU A 14 -11.22 9.49 7.78
CA GLU A 14 -11.83 10.55 8.58
C GLU A 14 -10.90 11.75 8.79
N ASP A 15 -9.59 11.51 8.93
CA ASP A 15 -8.61 12.57 9.17
C ASP A 15 -8.37 13.41 7.88
N ASP A 16 -8.12 14.71 8.05
CA ASP A 16 -7.68 15.55 6.93
C ASP A 16 -6.32 15.07 6.38
N VAL A 17 -6.04 15.37 5.11
CA VAL A 17 -4.85 14.86 4.39
C VAL A 17 -3.54 15.25 5.10
N ASP A 18 -3.48 16.45 5.67
CA ASP A 18 -2.32 16.96 6.38
C ASP A 18 -2.10 16.25 7.72
N ARG A 19 -3.18 15.99 8.48
CA ARG A 19 -3.12 15.20 9.71
C ARG A 19 -2.72 13.75 9.42
N SER A 20 -3.34 13.12 8.43
CA SER A 20 -2.98 11.77 7.98
C SER A 20 -1.50 11.70 7.60
N ALA A 21 -1.03 12.62 6.73
CA ALA A 21 0.37 12.69 6.30
C ALA A 21 1.36 12.84 7.46
N ARG A 22 1.06 13.69 8.45
CA ARG A 22 1.94 13.86 9.63
C ARG A 22 2.02 12.59 10.49
N ARG A 23 0.92 11.86 10.62
CA ARG A 23 0.90 10.58 11.35
C ARG A 23 1.66 9.50 10.60
N LEU A 24 1.53 9.45 9.27
CA LEU A 24 2.34 8.58 8.39
C LEU A 24 3.84 8.85 8.58
N VAL A 25 4.26 10.13 8.54
CA VAL A 25 5.65 10.55 8.74
C VAL A 25 6.19 10.09 10.10
N ARG A 26 5.45 10.33 11.19
CA ARG A 26 5.88 9.91 12.53
C ARG A 26 5.96 8.40 12.69
N ALA A 27 5.01 7.66 12.12
CA ALA A 27 4.90 6.22 12.33
C ALA A 27 5.90 5.40 11.48
N PHE A 28 6.31 5.92 10.31
CA PHE A 28 7.14 5.19 9.35
C PHE A 28 8.45 5.90 8.99
N GLY A 29 8.78 7.01 9.67
CA GLY A 29 10.01 7.75 9.42
C GLY A 29 10.10 8.32 8.01
N TRP A 30 8.97 8.65 7.38
CA TRP A 30 9.00 9.22 6.04
C TRP A 30 9.68 10.58 6.08
N ASN A 31 10.75 10.73 5.31
CA ASN A 31 11.59 11.94 5.34
C ASN A 31 10.92 13.18 4.75
N ARG A 32 9.76 13.02 4.06
CA ARG A 32 9.07 14.12 3.39
C ARG A 32 7.56 14.03 3.64
N VAL A 33 7.00 15.10 4.20
CA VAL A 33 5.55 15.27 4.36
C VAL A 33 4.84 15.24 2.99
N GLY A 34 5.48 15.72 1.93
CA GLY A 34 4.95 15.68 0.57
C GLY A 34 4.65 14.26 0.08
N ASP A 35 5.58 13.33 0.30
CA ASP A 35 5.41 11.92 -0.09
C ASP A 35 4.21 11.34 0.68
N ALA A 36 4.12 11.62 1.99
CA ALA A 36 3.03 11.13 2.83
C ALA A 36 1.66 11.72 2.42
N LYS A 37 1.61 12.97 1.94
CA LYS A 37 0.39 13.56 1.37
C LYS A 37 -0.02 12.88 0.07
N ALA A 38 0.93 12.65 -0.84
CA ALA A 38 0.66 11.94 -2.08
C ALA A 38 0.12 10.54 -1.78
N PHE A 39 0.72 9.85 -0.81
CA PHE A 39 0.25 8.56 -0.34
C PHE A 39 -1.18 8.62 0.21
N THR A 40 -1.48 9.53 1.14
CA THR A 40 -2.85 9.70 1.65
C THR A 40 -3.87 9.92 0.53
N ARG A 41 -3.52 10.66 -0.53
CA ARG A 41 -4.40 10.87 -1.69
C ARG A 41 -4.70 9.58 -2.46
N HIS A 42 -3.80 8.59 -2.44
CA HIS A 42 -4.02 7.29 -3.07
C HIS A 42 -4.80 6.31 -2.19
N ILE A 43 -4.63 6.39 -0.86
CA ILE A 43 -5.34 5.51 0.08
C ILE A 43 -6.77 5.98 0.29
N ARG A 44 -7.01 7.30 0.36
CA ARG A 44 -8.34 7.84 0.67
C ARG A 44 -9.46 7.38 -0.27
N PRO A 45 -9.23 7.22 -1.59
CA PRO A 45 -10.24 6.68 -2.49
C PRO A 45 -10.27 5.15 -2.52
N LEU A 46 -9.63 4.42 -1.59
CA LEU A 46 -9.77 2.95 -1.54
C LEU A 46 -11.26 2.56 -1.59
N ALA A 47 -11.57 1.39 -2.14
CA ALA A 47 -12.90 0.83 -2.06
C ALA A 47 -13.34 0.71 -0.59
N PRO A 48 -14.59 1.08 -0.23
CA PRO A 48 -15.07 1.04 1.16
C PRO A 48 -14.85 -0.31 1.85
N GLU A 49 -14.98 -1.40 1.10
CA GLU A 49 -14.75 -2.77 1.54
C GLU A 49 -13.32 -3.04 2.04
N LEU A 50 -12.35 -2.26 1.58
CA LEU A 50 -10.94 -2.36 1.98
C LEU A 50 -10.58 -1.44 3.15
N HIS A 51 -11.47 -0.51 3.54
CA HIS A 51 -11.16 0.51 4.54
C HIS A 51 -10.93 -0.10 5.92
N GLU A 52 -11.83 -0.97 6.38
CA GLU A 52 -11.72 -1.61 7.70
C GLU A 52 -10.46 -2.47 7.78
N ALA A 53 -10.21 -3.27 6.74
CA ALA A 53 -9.01 -4.09 6.65
C ALA A 53 -7.73 -3.25 6.63
N PHE A 54 -7.74 -2.10 5.92
CA PHE A 54 -6.61 -1.17 5.92
C PHE A 54 -6.39 -0.52 7.29
N ILE A 55 -7.46 -0.10 7.97
CA ILE A 55 -7.41 0.47 9.33
C ILE A 55 -6.86 -0.58 10.31
N GLU A 56 -7.33 -1.81 10.25
CA GLU A 56 -6.83 -2.90 11.10
C GLU A 56 -5.35 -3.15 10.85
N PHE A 57 -4.96 -3.37 9.58
CA PHE A 57 -3.56 -3.50 9.20
C PHE A 57 -2.73 -2.32 9.72
N TRP A 58 -3.26 -1.10 9.60
CA TRP A 58 -2.54 0.08 10.01
C TRP A 58 -2.28 0.12 11.52
N ASN A 59 -3.28 -0.20 12.32
CA ASN A 59 -3.21 -0.10 13.77
C ASN A 59 -2.48 -1.30 14.40
N THR A 60 -2.57 -2.48 13.79
CA THR A 60 -2.00 -3.72 14.34
C THR A 60 -0.66 -4.12 13.71
N LYS A 61 -0.35 -3.57 12.53
CA LYS A 61 0.74 -4.02 11.64
C LYS A 61 0.61 -5.48 11.18
N ARG A 62 -0.53 -6.13 11.44
CA ARG A 62 -0.80 -7.49 11.01
C ARG A 62 -1.30 -7.48 9.56
N VAL A 63 -0.64 -8.27 8.71
CA VAL A 63 -1.12 -8.51 7.34
C VAL A 63 -2.32 -9.45 7.41
N LEU A 64 -3.48 -8.99 6.94
CA LEU A 64 -4.68 -9.79 6.79
C LEU A 64 -4.57 -10.70 5.57
N ARG A 65 -3.82 -11.79 5.71
CA ARG A 65 -3.44 -12.66 4.58
C ARG A 65 -4.63 -13.21 3.80
N ASP A 66 -5.75 -13.46 4.48
CA ASP A 66 -6.96 -14.02 3.90
C ASP A 66 -7.89 -12.97 3.27
N LEU A 67 -7.57 -11.67 3.38
CA LEU A 67 -8.34 -10.61 2.72
C LEU A 67 -8.33 -10.83 1.22
N ARG A 68 -9.51 -11.04 0.62
CA ARG A 68 -9.67 -11.46 -0.77
C ARG A 68 -10.50 -10.46 -1.56
N VAL A 69 -10.08 -10.19 -2.79
CA VAL A 69 -10.88 -9.51 -3.82
C VAL A 69 -10.79 -10.32 -5.11
N GLY A 70 -11.93 -10.83 -5.59
CA GLY A 70 -11.97 -11.78 -6.70
C GLY A 70 -11.13 -13.02 -6.40
N ASP A 71 -10.21 -13.35 -7.30
CA ASP A 71 -9.31 -14.52 -7.18
C ASP A 71 -8.02 -14.23 -6.39
N PHE A 72 -7.83 -13.02 -5.87
CA PHE A 72 -6.55 -12.59 -5.28
C PHE A 72 -6.69 -12.30 -3.81
N THR A 73 -5.71 -12.75 -3.03
CA THR A 73 -5.58 -12.43 -1.61
C THR A 73 -4.47 -11.42 -1.36
N LEU A 74 -4.61 -10.65 -0.29
CA LEU A 74 -3.57 -9.74 0.19
C LEU A 74 -2.28 -10.53 0.51
N GLY A 75 -2.41 -11.74 1.07
CA GLY A 75 -1.30 -12.62 1.39
C GLY A 75 -0.47 -13.00 0.15
N GLU A 76 -1.12 -13.46 -0.91
CA GLU A 76 -0.43 -13.83 -2.17
C GLU A 76 0.34 -12.66 -2.77
N LEU A 77 -0.24 -11.45 -2.73
CA LEU A 77 0.42 -10.25 -3.23
C LEU A 77 1.64 -9.87 -2.38
N VAL A 78 1.55 -10.02 -1.07
CA VAL A 78 2.70 -9.79 -0.18
C VAL A 78 3.78 -10.85 -0.37
N ASP A 79 3.41 -12.12 -0.58
CA ASP A 79 4.34 -13.22 -0.76
C ASP A 79 5.17 -13.10 -2.04
N ILE A 80 4.62 -12.49 -3.10
CA ILE A 80 5.37 -12.19 -4.33
C ILE A 80 6.22 -10.91 -4.22
N GLY A 81 6.31 -10.31 -3.04
CA GLY A 81 7.19 -9.18 -2.75
C GLY A 81 6.54 -7.79 -2.81
N LEU A 82 5.21 -7.67 -2.94
CA LEU A 82 4.59 -6.37 -2.75
C LEU A 82 4.63 -5.98 -1.27
N SER A 83 4.88 -4.70 -1.01
CA SER A 83 4.57 -4.15 0.31
C SER A 83 3.07 -4.30 0.61
N PRO A 84 2.65 -4.47 1.87
CA PRO A 84 1.23 -4.60 2.22
C PRO A 84 0.38 -3.45 1.67
N ILE A 85 0.93 -2.24 1.65
CA ILE A 85 0.30 -1.06 1.07
C ILE A 85 0.07 -1.23 -0.44
N ALA A 86 1.10 -1.66 -1.18
CA ALA A 86 0.98 -1.89 -2.61
C ALA A 86 -0.02 -3.03 -2.90
N ALA A 87 -0.08 -4.05 -2.04
CA ALA A 87 -1.07 -5.10 -2.12
C ALA A 87 -2.51 -4.56 -1.93
N PHE A 88 -2.76 -3.68 -0.96
CA PHE A 88 -4.06 -3.01 -0.80
C PHE A 88 -4.45 -2.20 -2.04
N LEU A 89 -3.52 -1.45 -2.64
CA LEU A 89 -3.78 -0.68 -3.86
C LEU A 89 -4.04 -1.58 -5.07
N ALA A 90 -3.41 -2.74 -5.15
CA ALA A 90 -3.67 -3.72 -6.20
C ALA A 90 -5.07 -4.34 -6.07
N LEU A 91 -5.49 -4.69 -4.85
CA LEU A 91 -6.85 -5.15 -4.57
C LEU A 91 -7.90 -4.07 -4.89
N ASP A 92 -7.63 -2.81 -4.52
CA ASP A 92 -8.49 -1.67 -4.84
C ASP A 92 -8.68 -1.46 -6.34
N TRP A 93 -7.62 -1.64 -7.13
CA TRP A 93 -7.72 -1.56 -8.57
C TRP A 93 -8.65 -2.65 -9.12
N ILE A 94 -8.60 -3.87 -8.58
CA ILE A 94 -9.54 -4.94 -8.97
C ILE A 94 -10.98 -4.57 -8.65
N VAL A 95 -11.25 -3.94 -7.50
CA VAL A 95 -12.61 -3.49 -7.14
C VAL A 95 -13.10 -2.40 -8.10
N LYS A 96 -12.24 -1.43 -8.43
CA LYS A 96 -12.62 -0.27 -9.27
C LYS A 96 -12.73 -0.59 -10.75
N ASP A 97 -11.96 -1.54 -11.23
CA ASP A 97 -11.88 -1.93 -12.63
C ASP A 97 -11.86 -3.47 -12.73
N PRO A 98 -13.02 -4.12 -12.56
CA PRO A 98 -13.12 -5.58 -12.55
C PRO A 98 -12.79 -6.20 -13.91
N GLU A 99 -12.85 -5.44 -15.01
CA GLU A 99 -12.50 -5.92 -16.35
C GLU A 99 -10.98 -6.00 -16.56
N ASN A 100 -10.24 -4.97 -16.14
CA ASN A 100 -8.79 -4.88 -16.42
C ASN A 100 -7.90 -5.14 -15.21
N GLY A 101 -8.37 -4.86 -13.99
CA GLY A 101 -7.64 -5.00 -12.73
C GLY A 101 -7.08 -6.42 -12.52
N PRO A 102 -7.89 -7.49 -12.61
CA PRO A 102 -7.41 -8.87 -12.50
C PRO A 102 -6.27 -9.19 -13.47
N ASN A 103 -6.34 -8.69 -14.70
CA ASN A 103 -5.31 -8.93 -15.72
C ASN A 103 -4.03 -8.14 -15.45
N ALA A 104 -4.12 -6.94 -14.86
CA ALA A 104 -2.96 -6.19 -14.40
C ALA A 104 -2.26 -6.93 -13.23
N VAL A 105 -3.03 -7.42 -12.26
CA VAL A 105 -2.50 -8.16 -11.10
C VAL A 105 -1.90 -9.51 -11.51
N ARG A 106 -2.54 -10.27 -12.40
CA ARG A 106 -1.95 -11.49 -12.97
C ARG A 106 -0.62 -11.23 -13.69
N ARG A 107 -0.47 -10.10 -14.39
CA ARG A 107 0.80 -9.72 -15.01
C ARG A 107 1.89 -9.42 -13.96
N LEU A 108 1.53 -8.81 -12.83
CA LEU A 108 2.45 -8.62 -11.70
C LEU A 108 2.90 -9.97 -11.13
N LEU A 109 1.95 -10.87 -10.84
CA LEU A 109 2.23 -12.23 -10.35
C LEU A 109 3.15 -13.01 -11.30
N ARG A 110 2.87 -12.98 -12.60
CA ARG A 110 3.70 -13.67 -13.61
C ARG A 110 5.14 -13.15 -13.66
N ARG A 111 5.34 -11.83 -13.54
CA ARG A 111 6.68 -11.23 -13.53
C ARG A 111 7.46 -11.59 -12.28
N ALA A 112 6.79 -11.74 -11.14
CA ALA A 112 7.43 -12.17 -9.91
C ALA A 112 7.82 -13.66 -9.94
N CYS A 113 6.98 -14.52 -10.52
CA CYS A 113 7.26 -15.97 -10.60
C CYS A 113 8.24 -16.36 -11.71
N ASN A 114 8.35 -15.57 -12.79
CA ASN A 114 9.32 -15.76 -13.86
C ASN A 114 10.20 -14.51 -13.99
N PRO A 115 11.20 -14.34 -13.11
CA PRO A 115 12.19 -13.29 -13.30
C PRO A 115 12.90 -13.52 -14.65
N PRO A 116 13.17 -12.46 -15.43
CA PRO A 116 13.88 -12.61 -16.70
C PRO A 116 15.24 -13.29 -16.46
N ALA A 117 15.62 -14.22 -17.36
CA ALA A 117 16.84 -15.02 -17.26
C ALA A 117 18.09 -14.16 -17.01
N GLU A 118 18.94 -14.62 -16.10
CA GLU A 118 20.19 -13.97 -15.69
C GLU A 118 21.05 -13.63 -16.92
N GLY A 119 21.27 -12.33 -17.14
CA GLY A 119 21.96 -11.79 -18.31
C GLY A 119 21.46 -10.40 -18.71
N SER A 120 20.22 -10.06 -18.34
CA SER A 120 19.75 -8.67 -18.35
C SER A 120 20.10 -8.02 -17.00
N PHE A 121 21.22 -7.31 -16.93
CA PHE A 121 21.58 -6.48 -15.78
C PHE A 121 20.41 -5.55 -15.41
N VAL A 122 19.77 -5.80 -14.27
CA VAL A 122 19.10 -4.76 -13.47
C VAL A 122 19.53 -4.96 -12.03
N VAL A 123 20.59 -4.23 -11.66
CA VAL A 123 20.91 -3.80 -10.28
C VAL A 123 19.58 -3.45 -9.57
N SER A 124 19.16 -3.89 -8.38
CA SER A 124 19.81 -4.41 -7.17
C SER A 124 18.73 -4.94 -6.19
N PRO A 125 19.11 -5.63 -5.10
CA PRO A 125 18.24 -6.13 -4.02
C PRO A 125 17.79 -5.02 -3.06
N SER A 126 17.06 -4.05 -3.58
CA SER A 126 16.45 -3.00 -2.79
C SER A 126 15.00 -2.82 -3.21
N TRP A 127 14.09 -3.60 -2.63
CA TRP A 127 12.70 -3.17 -2.46
C TRP A 127 12.62 -2.09 -1.37
N VAL A 128 13.50 -1.09 -1.46
CA VAL A 128 13.17 0.27 -1.02
C VAL A 128 12.04 0.66 -1.96
N ILE A 129 10.87 0.96 -1.40
CA ILE A 129 9.75 1.54 -2.16
C ILE A 129 10.35 2.59 -3.11
N PRO A 130 10.32 2.40 -4.44
CA PRO A 130 10.80 3.43 -5.33
C PRO A 130 9.98 4.67 -5.01
N LYS A 131 10.65 5.73 -4.53
CA LYS A 131 10.01 7.03 -4.38
C LYS A 131 9.30 7.31 -5.70
N PRO A 132 7.98 7.59 -5.71
CA PRO A 132 7.31 7.94 -6.94
C PRO A 132 8.05 9.14 -7.52
N LYS A 133 8.61 8.98 -8.73
CA LYS A 133 9.11 10.11 -9.50
C LYS A 133 7.87 10.91 -9.89
N LEU A 134 7.57 11.93 -9.09
CA LEU A 134 6.55 12.91 -9.44
C LEU A 134 6.99 13.60 -10.74
N PRO A 135 6.08 13.80 -11.72
CA PRO A 135 6.40 14.62 -12.87
C PRO A 135 6.74 16.04 -12.39
N GLU A 136 7.84 16.59 -12.89
CA GLU A 136 8.19 18.00 -12.68
C GLU A 136 7.20 18.85 -13.49
N TRP A 137 6.31 19.54 -12.79
CA TRP A 137 5.47 20.62 -13.32
C TRP A 137 5.50 21.80 -12.36
#